data_AF-A0A936CGJ1-F1
#
_entry.id   AF-A0A936CGJ1-F1
#
_cell.length_a   1.000
_cell.length_b   1.000
_cell.length_c   1.000
_cell.angle_alpha   90.00
_cell.angle_beta   90.00
_cell.angle_gamma   90.00
#
_symmetry.space_group_name_H-M   'P 1'
#
loop_
_entity.id
_entity.type
_entity.pdbx_description
1 polymer ?
#
loop_
_entity_poly.entity_id
_entity_poly.type
_entity_poly.pdbx_seq_one_letter_code
_entity_poly.pdbx_strand_id
1 'polypeptide(L)'
;MKPVLSIWACFALALPLASAAAAQTLPDAANPDAPVAPATYRSVFADTPVGVEPEHSDWKKANAEVGQFRRGHVDLLKWEDQHKPSSQPSAPVHPASGSTPRPITAPSGHQH
;
A
#
# COMPACT_ATOMS: atom_id res chain seq x y z
N MET A 1 -29.27 -51.60 44.30
CA MET A 1 -30.01 -50.99 43.17
C MET A 1 -30.13 -49.50 43.46
N LYS A 2 -29.45 -48.64 42.69
CA LYS A 2 -29.61 -47.15 42.72
C LYS A 2 -30.53 -46.79 41.55
N PRO A 3 -31.42 -45.78 41.61
CA PRO A 3 -30.99 -44.39 41.35
C PRO A 3 -31.91 -43.33 42.03
N VAL A 4 -31.69 -42.02 42.01
CA VAL A 4 -30.63 -41.05 41.70
C VAL A 4 -31.17 -39.76 42.34
N LEU A 5 -30.31 -39.04 43.05
CA LEU A 5 -30.67 -37.84 43.77
C LEU A 5 -30.91 -36.69 42.78
N SER A 6 -32.02 -35.99 42.99
CA SER A 6 -32.47 -34.79 42.29
C SER A 6 -31.39 -33.70 42.26
N ILE A 7 -30.85 -33.44 41.07
CA ILE A 7 -30.01 -32.28 40.79
C ILE A 7 -30.80 -31.49 39.75
N TRP A 8 -31.12 -30.24 40.05
CA TRP A 8 -31.29 -29.10 39.14
C TRP A 8 -32.07 -28.03 39.90
N ALA A 9 -31.41 -27.48 40.91
CA ALA A 9 -31.76 -26.19 41.48
C ALA A 9 -30.54 -25.28 41.32
N CYS A 10 -30.83 -23.99 41.11
CA CYS A 10 -29.92 -22.86 41.15
C CYS A 10 -29.17 -22.55 39.84
N PHE A 11 -29.93 -21.88 38.97
CA PHE A 11 -29.49 -20.76 38.16
C PHE A 11 -28.61 -19.81 39.01
N ALA A 12 -27.28 -19.91 38.90
CA ALA A 12 -26.34 -18.99 39.50
C ALA A 12 -25.63 -18.20 38.39
N LEU A 13 -26.28 -17.09 38.06
CA LEU A 13 -25.74 -15.87 37.49
C LEU A 13 -24.34 -15.55 38.05
N ALA A 14 -23.30 -15.56 37.20
CA ALA A 14 -22.14 -14.67 37.24
C ALA A 14 -21.10 -15.12 36.19
N LEU A 15 -21.21 -14.60 34.96
CA LEU A 15 -20.01 -14.44 34.13
C LEU A 15 -19.15 -13.37 34.83
N PRO A 16 -17.89 -13.63 35.21
CA PRO A 16 -16.98 -12.53 35.43
C PRO A 16 -16.67 -11.98 34.04
N LEU A 17 -17.30 -10.86 33.69
CA LEU A 17 -16.80 -9.99 32.64
C LEU A 17 -15.48 -9.41 33.19
N ALA A 18 -14.41 -10.19 33.09
CA ALA A 18 -13.07 -9.73 33.43
C ALA A 18 -12.73 -8.61 32.44
N SER A 19 -12.77 -7.37 32.94
CA SER A 19 -12.32 -6.19 32.23
C SER A 19 -10.83 -6.33 31.96
N ALA A 20 -10.46 -6.86 30.79
CA ALA A 20 -9.10 -6.79 30.28
C ALA A 20 -8.88 -5.39 29.70
N ALA A 21 -8.89 -4.37 30.56
CA ALA A 21 -8.20 -3.12 30.25
C ALA A 21 -6.69 -3.39 30.40
N ALA A 22 -6.12 -4.11 29.42
CA ALA A 22 -4.69 -4.18 29.27
C ALA A 22 -4.23 -2.76 28.92
N ALA A 23 -3.67 -2.05 29.90
CA ALA A 23 -2.95 -0.82 29.65
C ALA A 23 -1.86 -1.15 28.61
N GLN A 24 -2.05 -0.66 27.38
CA GLN A 24 -1.04 -0.77 26.35
C GLN A 24 0.12 0.14 26.80
N THR A 25 1.13 -0.43 27.42
CA THR A 25 2.40 0.28 27.63
C THR A 25 2.98 0.59 26.27
N LEU A 26 2.89 1.85 25.85
CA LEU A 26 3.54 2.32 24.63
C LEU A 26 5.07 2.14 24.83
N PRO A 27 5.78 1.50 23.89
CA PRO A 27 7.23 1.38 24.00
C PRO A 27 7.86 2.77 24.05
N ASP A 28 8.80 2.97 24.97
CA ASP A 28 9.58 4.20 25.07
C ASP A 28 10.53 4.28 23.87
N ALA A 29 10.20 5.13 22.91
CA ALA A 29 10.97 5.31 21.69
C ALA A 29 12.40 5.85 21.94
N ALA A 30 12.66 6.46 23.10
CA ALA A 30 13.97 6.97 23.47
C ALA A 30 14.86 5.92 24.17
N ASN A 31 14.30 4.77 24.57
CA ASN A 31 15.06 3.69 25.22
C ASN A 31 15.64 2.73 24.16
N PRO A 32 16.97 2.62 24.03
CA PRO A 32 17.60 1.72 23.05
C PRO A 32 17.38 0.23 23.34
N ASP A 33 17.08 -0.14 24.60
CA ASP A 33 16.81 -1.51 25.02
C ASP A 33 15.32 -1.88 24.94
N ALA A 34 14.46 -0.96 24.44
CA ALA A 34 13.05 -1.25 24.27
C ALA A 34 12.83 -2.41 23.28
N PRO A 35 11.95 -3.37 23.60
CA PRO A 35 11.67 -4.48 22.70
C PRO A 35 11.05 -3.96 21.40
N VAL A 36 11.71 -4.24 20.28
CA VAL A 36 11.21 -3.93 18.93
C VAL A 36 10.72 -5.20 18.23
N ALA A 37 9.61 -5.07 17.48
CA ALA A 37 9.16 -6.16 16.63
C ALA A 37 10.18 -6.38 15.49
N PRO A 38 10.41 -7.62 15.06
CA PRO A 38 11.35 -7.90 13.97
C PRO A 38 10.85 -7.29 12.65
N ALA A 39 11.74 -6.61 11.93
CA ALA A 39 11.44 -6.11 10.59
C ALA A 39 11.29 -7.28 9.61
N THR A 40 10.13 -7.40 8.96
CA THR A 40 9.92 -8.40 7.91
C THR A 40 10.40 -7.84 6.59
N TYR A 41 11.53 -8.35 6.08
CA TYR A 41 12.01 -7.99 4.74
C TYR A 41 11.17 -8.70 3.67
N ARG A 42 10.64 -7.93 2.72
CA ARG A 42 10.03 -8.44 1.48
C ARG A 42 10.66 -7.74 0.30
N SER A 43 11.19 -8.51 -0.65
CA SER A 43 11.70 -7.96 -1.90
C SER A 43 10.56 -7.38 -2.73
N VAL A 44 10.73 -6.18 -3.28
CA VAL A 44 9.82 -5.63 -4.30
C VAL A 44 9.85 -6.45 -5.59
N PHE A 45 10.90 -7.24 -5.79
CA PHE A 45 11.04 -8.15 -6.93
C PHE A 45 10.47 -9.54 -6.68
N ALA A 46 9.87 -9.79 -5.51
CA ALA A 46 9.33 -11.11 -5.17
C ALA A 46 8.28 -11.61 -6.18
N ASP A 47 7.56 -10.68 -6.80
CA ASP A 47 6.51 -10.96 -7.77
C ASP A 47 6.90 -10.53 -9.20
N THR A 48 8.15 -10.13 -9.43
CA THR A 48 8.60 -9.69 -10.76
C THR A 48 8.79 -10.92 -11.65
N PRO A 49 8.20 -10.95 -12.87
CA PRO A 49 8.43 -12.01 -13.83
C PRO A 49 9.93 -12.20 -14.06
N VAL A 50 10.43 -13.43 -13.86
CA VAL A 50 11.81 -13.78 -14.13
C VAL A 50 11.94 -14.00 -15.64
N GLY A 51 12.07 -12.90 -16.38
CA GLY A 51 12.35 -12.87 -17.80
C GLY A 51 13.60 -12.06 -18.04
N VAL A 52 14.47 -12.54 -18.93
CA VAL A 52 15.45 -11.66 -19.57
C VAL A 52 14.62 -10.75 -20.47
N GLU A 53 14.72 -9.42 -20.31
CA GLU A 53 14.12 -8.48 -21.28
C GLU A 53 14.42 -9.00 -22.69
N PRO A 54 13.40 -9.31 -23.51
CA PRO A 54 13.58 -10.01 -24.78
C PRO A 54 14.39 -9.17 -25.78
N GLU A 55 14.47 -7.86 -25.53
CA GLU A 55 15.20 -6.91 -26.33
C GLU A 55 16.40 -6.37 -25.55
N HIS A 56 17.60 -6.73 -25.98
CA HIS A 56 18.81 -6.04 -25.53
C HIS A 56 18.84 -4.66 -26.20
N SER A 57 18.26 -3.65 -25.55
CA SER A 57 18.32 -2.28 -26.03
C SER A 57 19.77 -1.83 -26.19
N ASP A 58 20.12 -1.24 -27.33
CA ASP A 58 21.45 -0.67 -27.57
C ASP A 58 21.65 0.58 -26.71
N TRP A 59 22.17 0.38 -25.49
CA TRP A 59 22.41 1.44 -24.52
C TRP A 59 23.29 2.57 -25.07
N LYS A 60 24.22 2.24 -25.98
CA LYS A 60 25.14 3.22 -26.55
C LYS A 60 24.40 4.13 -27.51
N LYS A 61 23.52 3.56 -28.34
CA LYS A 61 22.64 4.33 -29.22
C LYS A 61 21.68 5.21 -28.42
N ALA A 62 21.00 4.68 -27.41
CA ALA A 62 20.11 5.46 -26.56
C ALA A 62 20.82 6.66 -25.91
N ASN A 63 22.04 6.44 -25.41
CA ASN A 63 22.85 7.52 -24.84
C ASN A 63 23.32 8.54 -25.90
N ALA A 64 23.62 8.11 -27.12
CA ALA A 64 23.97 9.01 -28.21
C ALA A 64 22.78 9.91 -28.61
N GLU A 65 21.57 9.37 -28.60
CA GLU A 65 20.33 10.12 -28.85
C GLU A 65 20.09 11.17 -27.76
N VAL A 66 20.28 10.85 -26.48
CA VAL A 66 20.24 11.86 -25.41
C VAL A 66 21.35 12.90 -25.58
N GLY A 67 22.55 12.47 -26.04
CA GLY A 67 23.71 13.34 -26.26
C GLY A 67 23.59 14.33 -27.42
N GLN A 68 22.56 14.24 -28.28
CA GLN A 68 22.37 15.19 -29.38
C GLN A 68 21.98 16.59 -28.90
N PHE A 69 21.40 16.71 -27.70
CA PHE A 69 20.96 17.97 -27.09
C PHE A 69 22.12 18.73 -26.43
N ARG A 70 23.09 19.19 -27.24
CA ARG A 70 24.34 19.81 -26.75
C ARG A 70 24.15 21.08 -25.92
N ARG A 71 23.12 21.87 -26.19
CA ARG A 71 22.80 23.09 -25.42
C ARG A 71 21.80 22.81 -24.30
N GLY A 72 21.49 21.53 -24.03
CA GLY A 72 20.57 21.10 -22.98
C GLY A 72 19.13 21.55 -23.22
N HIS A 73 18.54 22.23 -22.23
CA HIS A 73 17.11 22.59 -22.20
C HIS A 73 16.62 23.38 -23.42
N VAL A 74 17.44 24.28 -23.97
CA VAL A 74 17.06 25.08 -25.15
C VAL A 74 16.85 24.20 -26.39
N ASP A 75 17.64 23.15 -26.55
CA ASP A 75 17.49 22.23 -27.68
C ASP A 75 16.33 21.27 -27.46
N LEU A 76 16.05 20.89 -26.21
CA LEU A 76 14.85 20.12 -25.85
C LEU A 76 13.56 20.88 -26.17
N LEU A 77 13.45 22.15 -25.78
CA LEU A 77 12.26 22.96 -26.08
C LEU A 77 12.00 23.07 -27.59
N LYS A 78 13.05 23.34 -28.36
CA LYS A 78 12.96 23.36 -29.82
C LYS A 78 12.53 22.02 -30.40
N TRP A 79 13.05 20.92 -29.86
CA TRP A 79 12.67 19.58 -30.27
C TRP A 79 11.20 19.29 -29.94
N GLU A 80 10.73 19.63 -28.74
CA GLU A 80 9.33 19.47 -28.33
C GLU A 80 8.39 20.30 -29.20
N ASP A 81 8.74 21.54 -29.53
CA ASP A 81 7.92 22.38 -30.42
C ASP A 81 7.79 21.77 -31.83
N GLN A 82 8.84 21.12 -32.33
CA GLN A 82 8.84 20.44 -33.63
C GLN A 82 8.13 19.08 -33.60
N HIS A 83 8.16 18.39 -32.45
CA HIS A 83 7.61 17.05 -32.27
C HIS A 83 6.31 17.06 -31.47
N LYS A 84 5.67 18.23 -31.34
CA LYS A 84 4.38 18.36 -30.67
C LYS A 84 3.42 17.37 -31.33
N PRO A 85 2.93 16.36 -30.60
CA PRO A 85 1.92 15.48 -31.16
C PRO A 85 0.74 16.36 -31.54
N SER A 86 0.31 16.30 -32.80
CA SER A 86 -1.01 16.83 -33.16
C SER A 86 -1.97 16.21 -32.16
N SER A 87 -2.79 17.02 -31.49
CA SER A 87 -3.78 16.54 -30.53
C SER A 87 -4.76 15.62 -31.23
N GLN A 88 -4.37 14.37 -31.43
CA GLN A 88 -5.25 13.31 -31.85
C GLN A 88 -6.07 12.99 -30.60
N PRO A 89 -7.41 13.09 -30.67
CA PRO A 89 -8.24 12.79 -29.52
C PRO A 89 -7.88 11.39 -29.03
N SER A 90 -7.38 11.29 -27.80
CA SER A 90 -7.26 10.01 -27.13
C SER A 90 -8.67 9.42 -27.10
N ALA A 91 -8.88 8.31 -27.81
CA ALA A 91 -10.10 7.54 -27.63
C ALA A 91 -10.27 7.26 -26.13
N PRO A 92 -11.48 7.34 -25.58
CA PRO A 92 -11.70 7.19 -24.16
C PRO A 92 -11.09 5.87 -23.69
N VAL A 93 -10.13 5.95 -22.79
CA VAL A 93 -9.65 4.80 -22.03
C VAL A 93 -10.84 4.34 -21.21
N HIS A 94 -11.47 3.24 -21.63
CA HIS A 94 -12.44 2.55 -20.79
C HIS A 94 -11.69 2.18 -19.50
N PRO A 95 -12.14 2.61 -18.31
CA PRO A 95 -11.57 2.11 -17.08
C PRO A 95 -11.83 0.62 -17.05
N ALA A 96 -10.76 -0.18 -17.06
CA ALA A 96 -10.84 -1.58 -16.70
C ALA A 96 -11.49 -1.64 -15.31
N SER A 97 -12.70 -2.18 -15.28
CA SER A 97 -13.43 -2.48 -14.06
C SER A 97 -12.52 -3.17 -13.05
N GLY A 98 -12.44 -2.62 -11.83
CA GLY A 98 -11.98 -3.40 -10.68
C GLY A 98 -11.07 -2.70 -9.69
N SER A 99 -11.50 -1.58 -9.11
CA SER A 99 -11.33 -1.36 -7.67
C SER A 99 -12.21 -0.20 -7.25
N THR A 100 -13.37 -0.54 -6.70
CA THR A 100 -14.25 0.39 -6.00
C THR A 100 -13.43 1.19 -4.98
N PRO A 101 -13.32 2.52 -5.08
CA PRO A 101 -12.85 3.30 -3.95
C PRO A 101 -13.94 3.21 -2.88
N ARG A 102 -13.61 2.58 -1.74
CA ARG A 102 -14.46 2.62 -0.56
C ARG A 102 -14.72 4.10 -0.21
N PRO A 103 -15.97 4.53 -0.01
CA PRO A 103 -16.25 5.90 0.38
C PRO A 103 -15.62 6.18 1.74
N ILE A 104 -14.75 7.19 1.80
CA ILE A 104 -14.33 7.80 3.05
C ILE A 104 -15.53 8.58 3.61
N THR A 105 -16.27 7.95 4.53
CA THR A 105 -17.23 8.67 5.37
C THR A 105 -16.44 9.67 6.22
N ALA A 106 -16.57 10.96 5.92
CA ALA A 106 -16.12 12.03 6.79
C ALA A 106 -17.00 12.04 8.05
N PRO A 107 -16.45 12.08 9.28
CA PRO A 107 -17.22 12.50 10.42
C PRO A 107 -17.47 14.01 10.33
N SER A 108 -18.73 14.35 10.08
CA SER A 108 -19.31 15.65 10.37
C SER A 108 -19.14 15.99 11.86
N GLY A 109 -18.69 17.21 12.16
CA GLY A 109 -18.86 17.81 13.49
C GLY A 109 -17.66 18.57 14.05
N HIS A 110 -17.44 19.81 13.60
CA HIS A 110 -16.89 20.85 14.46
C HIS A 110 -17.99 21.87 14.70
N GLN A 111 -18.61 21.75 15.87
CA GLN A 111 -19.43 22.79 16.48
C GLN A 111 -18.49 23.90 16.94
N HIS A 112 -18.87 25.14 16.65
CA HIS A 112 -18.38 26.34 17.32
C HIS A 112 -19.36 26.73 18.43
#